data_AF-A0A3M1QL84-F1
#
_entry.id   AF-A0A3M1QL84-F1
#
_cell.length_a   1.000
_cell.length_b   1.000
_cell.length_c   1.000
_cell.angle_alpha   90.00
_cell.angle_beta   90.00
_cell.angle_gamma   90.00
#
_symmetry.space_group_name_H-M   'P 1'
#
loop_
_entity.id
_entity.type
_entity.pdbx_description
1 polymer ?
#
loop_
_entity_poly.entity_id
_entity_poly.type
_entity_poly.pdbx_seq_one_letter_code
_entity_poly.pdbx_strand_id
1 'polypeptide(L)'
;MLQTMLKPSAMTITWFVLLIGVVRVLPFYATPTQDVLLSDGCPLPCWQGIQPGVTTVEEAVIILNAHRWVDGVSRGIGVARMGAEDYREWRWDYEAFPLAAGSESPLSFLTSENDVVTSITLNTNLRLADIWAAFGAPPQHSATILPLATGDFMFRLQAFYPDAHLIVRSSFLCPTALTSFWQWPISIELTTKTTLEPLSDRQFEDFYGRRDCAL
;
A
#
# COMPACT_ATOMS: atom_id res chain seq x y z
N MET A 1 39.67 4.47 -42.60
CA MET A 1 39.68 4.14 -41.16
C MET A 1 38.43 4.59 -40.40
N LEU A 2 37.80 5.73 -40.72
CA LEU A 2 36.56 6.17 -40.02
C LEU A 2 35.35 5.26 -40.29
N GLN A 3 35.19 4.74 -41.50
CA GLN A 3 34.07 3.86 -41.88
C GLN A 3 34.09 2.47 -41.19
N THR A 4 35.26 1.99 -40.77
CA THR A 4 35.38 0.68 -40.09
C THR A 4 34.98 0.75 -38.61
N MET A 5 35.00 1.93 -37.98
CA MET A 5 34.57 2.11 -36.58
C MET A 5 33.06 2.35 -36.42
N LEU A 6 32.36 2.74 -37.49
CA LEU A 6 30.92 3.04 -37.42
C LEU A 6 30.04 1.78 -37.27
N LYS A 7 30.47 0.65 -37.86
CA LYS A 7 29.73 -0.62 -37.89
C LYS A 7 29.51 -1.26 -36.50
N PRO A 8 30.54 -1.41 -35.64
CA PRO A 8 30.33 -2.00 -34.32
C PRO A 8 29.43 -1.14 -33.41
N SER A 9 29.51 0.19 -33.53
CA SER A 9 28.67 1.09 -32.74
C SER A 9 27.18 1.01 -33.12
N ALA A 10 26.86 0.90 -34.42
CA ALA A 10 25.48 0.75 -34.85
C ALA A 10 24.86 -0.56 -34.34
N MET A 11 25.64 -1.63 -34.31
CA MET A 11 25.19 -2.94 -33.84
C MET A 11 24.89 -2.95 -32.33
N THR A 12 25.72 -2.31 -31.51
CA THR A 12 25.45 -2.20 -30.06
C THR A 12 24.23 -1.34 -29.77
N ILE A 13 24.08 -0.19 -30.44
CA ILE A 13 22.89 0.67 -30.27
C ILE A 13 21.62 -0.09 -30.63
N THR A 14 21.62 -0.79 -31.77
CA THR A 14 20.47 -1.59 -32.22
C THR A 14 20.10 -2.66 -31.20
N TRP A 15 21.11 -3.34 -30.62
CA TRP A 15 20.89 -4.33 -29.57
C TRP A 15 20.28 -3.74 -28.29
N PHE A 16 20.80 -2.61 -27.80
CA PHE A 16 20.23 -1.94 -26.62
C PHE A 16 18.80 -1.45 -26.85
N VAL A 17 18.52 -0.88 -28.03
CA VAL A 17 17.15 -0.46 -28.40
C VAL A 17 16.21 -1.67 -28.44
N LEU A 18 16.66 -2.79 -28.99
CA LEU A 18 15.87 -4.02 -29.03
C LEU A 18 15.62 -4.57 -27.62
N LEU A 19 16.64 -4.61 -26.75
CA LEU A 19 16.48 -5.02 -25.35
C LEU A 19 15.51 -4.12 -24.59
N ILE A 20 15.63 -2.79 -24.72
CA ILE A 20 14.73 -1.83 -24.08
C ILE A 20 13.30 -2.00 -24.63
N GLY A 21 13.15 -2.20 -25.95
CA GLY A 21 11.87 -2.47 -26.60
C GLY A 21 11.21 -3.74 -26.04
N VAL A 22 11.97 -4.82 -25.89
CA VAL A 22 11.47 -6.07 -25.30
C VAL A 22 11.03 -5.85 -23.85
N VAL A 23 11.81 -5.15 -23.03
CA VAL A 23 11.44 -4.83 -21.64
C VAL A 23 10.16 -3.98 -21.56
N ARG A 24 9.93 -3.09 -22.53
CA ARG A 24 8.72 -2.25 -22.58
C ARG A 24 7.49 -2.98 -23.11
N VAL A 25 7.67 -3.97 -23.98
CA VAL A 25 6.57 -4.73 -24.61
C VAL A 25 6.21 -5.96 -23.79
N LEU A 26 7.14 -6.50 -22.99
CA LEU A 26 6.80 -7.47 -21.98
C LEU A 26 5.70 -6.86 -21.10
N PRO A 27 4.49 -7.44 -21.07
CA PRO A 27 3.47 -6.97 -20.15
C PRO A 27 4.13 -7.01 -18.79
N PHE A 28 4.24 -5.84 -18.17
CA PHE A 28 4.75 -5.73 -16.82
C PHE A 28 3.95 -6.75 -16.03
N TYR A 29 4.60 -7.86 -15.64
CA TYR A 29 3.95 -9.07 -15.14
C TYR A 29 2.82 -8.60 -14.24
N ALA A 30 1.56 -8.89 -14.60
CA ALA A 30 0.40 -8.43 -13.84
C ALA A 30 0.72 -8.75 -12.38
N THR A 31 1.08 -7.70 -11.63
CA THR A 31 1.66 -7.94 -10.33
C THR A 31 0.50 -8.43 -9.48
N PRO A 32 0.72 -9.37 -8.55
CA PRO A 32 -0.32 -9.80 -7.62
C PRO A 32 -1.06 -8.63 -6.96
N THR A 33 -0.41 -7.46 -6.89
CA THR A 33 -0.95 -6.16 -6.48
C THR A 33 -2.22 -5.75 -7.20
N GLN A 34 -2.30 -5.89 -8.53
CA GLN A 34 -3.47 -5.47 -9.30
C GLN A 34 -4.67 -6.35 -8.99
N ASP A 35 -4.49 -7.67 -8.97
CA ASP A 35 -5.58 -8.62 -8.66
C ASP A 35 -6.13 -8.44 -7.23
N VAL A 36 -5.30 -7.97 -6.29
CA VAL A 36 -5.73 -7.68 -4.92
C VAL A 36 -6.56 -6.42 -4.81
N LEU A 37 -6.18 -5.39 -5.56
CA LEU A 37 -6.77 -4.05 -5.43
C LEU A 37 -7.90 -3.79 -6.42
N LEU A 38 -7.88 -4.47 -7.56
CA LEU A 38 -8.86 -4.36 -8.62
C LEU A 38 -9.73 -5.61 -8.58
N SER A 39 -10.71 -5.63 -7.69
CA SER A 39 -11.76 -6.65 -7.74
C SER A 39 -12.64 -6.38 -8.97
N ASP A 40 -12.86 -7.39 -9.79
CA ASP A 40 -13.81 -7.29 -10.90
C ASP A 40 -15.20 -6.92 -10.36
N GLY A 41 -15.86 -5.95 -10.99
CA GLY A 41 -17.30 -5.72 -10.82
C GLY A 41 -17.74 -4.61 -9.84
N CYS A 42 -16.85 -3.76 -9.34
CA CYS A 42 -17.26 -2.58 -8.55
C CYS A 42 -16.43 -1.32 -8.84
N PRO A 43 -17.02 -0.11 -8.71
CA PRO A 43 -16.28 1.15 -8.82
C PRO A 43 -15.27 1.29 -7.67
N LEU A 44 -14.05 1.76 -7.97
CA LEU A 44 -13.06 2.09 -6.95
C LEU A 44 -13.54 3.25 -6.05
N PRO A 45 -13.17 3.28 -4.75
CA PRO A 45 -12.47 2.24 -4.00
C PRO A 45 -13.42 1.07 -3.69
N CYS A 46 -12.99 -0.16 -3.95
CA CYS A 46 -13.78 -1.34 -3.60
C CYS A 46 -12.85 -2.53 -3.44
N TRP A 47 -13.19 -3.42 -2.51
CA TRP A 47 -12.44 -4.64 -2.28
C TRP A 47 -13.36 -5.81 -2.00
N GLN A 48 -13.32 -6.82 -2.87
CA GLN A 48 -14.12 -8.05 -2.76
C GLN A 48 -15.63 -7.75 -2.58
N GLY A 49 -16.14 -6.71 -3.23
CA GLY A 49 -17.55 -6.28 -3.12
C GLY A 49 -17.87 -5.36 -1.94
N ILE A 50 -16.90 -5.03 -1.09
CA ILE A 50 -17.05 -4.04 -0.01
C ILE A 50 -16.61 -2.68 -0.54
N GLN A 51 -17.53 -1.73 -0.58
CA GLN A 51 -17.30 -0.37 -1.07
C GLN A 51 -17.40 0.64 0.09
N PRO A 52 -16.29 1.30 0.47
CA PRO A 52 -16.33 2.39 1.43
C PRO A 52 -17.32 3.49 1.02
N GLY A 53 -18.13 3.95 1.96
CA GLY A 53 -19.19 4.95 1.79
C GLY A 53 -20.52 4.37 1.31
N VAL A 54 -20.60 3.08 1.01
CA VAL A 54 -21.81 2.42 0.48
C VAL A 54 -22.19 1.18 1.29
N THR A 55 -21.25 0.27 1.50
CA THR A 55 -21.52 -1.01 2.19
C THR A 55 -21.72 -0.81 3.69
N THR A 56 -22.76 -1.43 4.25
CA THR A 56 -22.97 -1.40 5.71
C THR A 56 -21.99 -2.31 6.44
N VAL A 57 -21.82 -2.12 7.75
CA VAL A 57 -20.97 -3.01 8.55
C VAL A 57 -21.48 -4.44 8.53
N GLU A 58 -22.80 -4.64 8.64
CA GLU A 58 -23.42 -5.96 8.60
C GLU A 58 -23.18 -6.66 7.26
N GLU A 59 -23.40 -5.97 6.14
CA GLU A 59 -23.12 -6.49 4.80
C GLU A 59 -21.65 -6.85 4.62
N ALA A 60 -20.74 -5.97 5.06
CA ALA A 60 -19.30 -6.22 4.98
C ALA A 60 -18.88 -7.47 5.78
N VAL A 61 -19.44 -7.66 6.98
CA VAL A 61 -19.19 -8.85 7.81
C VAL A 61 -19.71 -10.12 7.13
N ILE A 62 -20.88 -10.07 6.48
CA ILE A 62 -21.42 -11.21 5.72
C ILE A 62 -20.50 -11.56 4.55
N ILE A 63 -20.08 -10.54 3.77
CA ILE A 63 -19.16 -10.72 2.64
C ILE A 63 -17.84 -11.33 3.11
N LEU A 64 -17.21 -10.78 4.14
CA LEU A 64 -15.95 -11.29 4.71
C LEU A 64 -16.09 -12.76 5.14
N ASN A 65 -17.11 -13.10 5.92
CA ASN A 65 -17.30 -14.47 6.41
C ASN A 65 -17.64 -15.48 5.30
N ALA A 66 -18.08 -15.02 4.12
CA ALA A 66 -18.31 -15.90 2.98
C ALA A 66 -17.00 -16.36 2.30
N HIS A 67 -15.87 -15.70 2.56
CA HIS A 67 -14.60 -16.05 1.97
C HIS A 67 -13.82 -17.06 2.81
N ARG A 68 -13.31 -18.11 2.15
CA ARG A 68 -12.48 -19.15 2.78
C ARG A 68 -11.17 -18.66 3.39
N TRP A 69 -10.72 -17.45 3.03
CA TRP A 69 -9.47 -16.87 3.52
C TRP A 69 -9.64 -16.00 4.76
N VAL A 70 -10.86 -15.89 5.30
CA VAL A 70 -11.15 -15.16 6.55
C VAL A 70 -11.30 -16.15 7.70
N ASP A 71 -10.41 -16.06 8.69
CA ASP A 71 -10.46 -16.80 9.95
C ASP A 71 -11.34 -16.06 10.98
N GLY A 72 -12.57 -15.74 10.56
CA GLY A 72 -13.57 -15.00 11.33
C GLY A 72 -13.36 -13.48 11.41
N VAL A 73 -14.46 -12.77 11.66
CA VAL A 73 -14.49 -11.33 11.90
C VAL A 73 -14.90 -11.06 13.34
N SER A 74 -14.14 -10.23 14.05
CA SER A 74 -14.41 -9.87 15.44
C SER A 74 -14.52 -8.35 15.59
N ARG A 75 -15.12 -7.92 16.71
CA ARG A 75 -15.10 -6.51 17.11
C ARG A 75 -13.79 -6.25 17.82
N GLY A 76 -12.91 -5.46 17.22
CA GLY A 76 -11.63 -5.15 17.84
C GLY A 76 -11.78 -4.15 18.99
N ILE A 77 -11.09 -4.44 20.09
CA ILE A 77 -11.21 -3.69 21.35
C ILE A 77 -10.19 -2.53 21.41
N GLY A 78 -9.12 -2.62 20.63
CA GLY A 78 -7.96 -1.71 20.73
C GLY A 78 -8.15 -0.31 20.15
N VAL A 79 -9.14 -0.11 19.27
CA VAL A 79 -9.17 1.04 18.35
C VAL A 79 -10.26 2.08 18.66
N ALA A 80 -11.06 1.85 19.70
CA ALA A 80 -11.92 2.90 20.27
C ALA A 80 -11.11 4.17 20.66
N ARG A 81 -9.78 4.04 20.82
CA ARG A 81 -8.86 5.17 21.06
C ARG A 81 -8.62 6.07 19.84
N MET A 82 -8.94 5.64 18.62
CA MET A 82 -8.74 6.42 17.39
C MET A 82 -10.01 7.16 16.92
N GLY A 83 -11.06 7.20 17.74
CA GLY A 83 -12.27 7.98 17.46
C GLY A 83 -13.23 7.36 16.43
N ALA A 84 -12.95 6.15 15.94
CA ALA A 84 -13.92 5.40 15.12
C ALA A 84 -15.06 4.88 16.01
N GLU A 85 -16.31 5.11 15.58
CA GLU A 85 -17.51 4.66 16.29
C GLU A 85 -17.60 3.13 16.32
N ASP A 86 -17.25 2.49 15.20
CA ASP A 86 -17.22 1.05 15.12
C ASP A 86 -16.07 0.49 14.27
N TYR A 87 -15.46 -0.56 14.80
CA TYR A 87 -14.22 -1.18 14.34
C TYR A 87 -14.39 -2.69 14.29
N ARG A 88 -14.08 -3.30 13.15
CA ARG A 88 -14.07 -4.75 12.96
C ARG A 88 -12.69 -5.17 12.46
N GLU A 89 -12.18 -6.26 13.00
CA GLU A 89 -10.92 -6.85 12.57
C GLU A 89 -11.14 -8.30 12.15
N TRP A 90 -10.32 -8.78 11.23
CA TRP A 90 -10.31 -10.17 10.83
C TRP A 90 -8.88 -10.67 10.66
N ARG A 91 -8.73 -11.99 10.75
CA ARG A 91 -7.47 -12.68 10.51
C ARG A 91 -7.53 -13.37 9.15
N TRP A 92 -6.36 -13.44 8.52
CA TRP A 92 -6.20 -14.16 7.27
C TRP A 92 -5.89 -15.64 7.54
N ASP A 93 -6.49 -16.52 6.75
CA ASP A 93 -5.92 -17.84 6.48
C ASP A 93 -4.84 -17.69 5.40
N TYR A 94 -3.58 -17.80 5.81
CA TYR A 94 -2.42 -17.58 4.94
C TYR A 94 -2.24 -18.66 3.86
N GLU A 95 -2.78 -19.86 4.07
CA GLU A 95 -2.76 -20.89 3.03
C GLU A 95 -3.73 -20.53 1.91
N ALA A 96 -4.86 -19.93 2.27
CA ALA A 96 -5.88 -19.48 1.32
C ALA A 96 -5.59 -18.11 0.69
N PHE A 97 -4.78 -17.26 1.34
CA PHE A 97 -4.41 -15.92 0.86
C PHE A 97 -2.92 -15.59 1.09
N PRO A 98 -2.04 -16.02 0.17
CA PRO A 98 -0.58 -15.86 0.30
C PRO A 98 -0.09 -14.40 0.39
N LEU A 99 -0.91 -13.44 -0.01
CA LEU A 99 -0.58 -12.02 0.01
C LEU A 99 -0.62 -11.39 1.41
N ALA A 100 -1.21 -12.08 2.38
CA ALA A 100 -1.11 -11.72 3.78
C ALA A 100 0.09 -12.39 4.48
N ALA A 101 0.69 -13.42 3.87
CA ALA A 101 1.73 -14.22 4.49
C ALA A 101 3.01 -13.39 4.71
N GLY A 102 3.42 -13.22 5.97
CA GLY A 102 4.60 -12.43 6.32
C GLY A 102 4.34 -10.94 6.56
N SER A 103 3.08 -10.52 6.62
CA SER A 103 2.76 -9.19 7.16
C SER A 103 3.15 -9.11 8.64
N GLU A 104 3.65 -7.95 9.08
CA GLU A 104 3.97 -7.71 10.50
C GLU A 104 2.73 -7.80 11.40
N SER A 105 1.55 -7.49 10.83
CA SER A 105 0.26 -7.61 11.51
C SER A 105 -0.61 -8.66 10.81
N PRO A 106 -1.05 -9.71 11.51
CA PRO A 106 -1.94 -10.72 10.95
C PRO A 106 -3.38 -10.21 10.77
N LEU A 107 -3.68 -9.03 11.30
CA LEU A 107 -5.03 -8.48 11.37
C LEU A 107 -5.23 -7.46 10.27
N SER A 108 -6.32 -7.58 9.54
CA SER A 108 -6.86 -6.47 8.73
C SER A 108 -8.12 -5.96 9.38
N PHE A 109 -8.53 -4.75 9.05
CA PHE A 109 -9.65 -4.12 9.74
C PHE A 109 -10.44 -3.18 8.85
N LEU A 110 -11.68 -2.94 9.24
CA LEU A 110 -12.54 -1.91 8.67
C LEU A 110 -13.00 -0.96 9.78
N THR A 111 -13.17 0.30 9.40
CA THR A 111 -13.79 1.31 10.24
C THR A 111 -15.11 1.72 9.63
N SER A 112 -16.00 2.22 10.48
CA SER A 112 -17.32 2.68 10.03
C SER A 112 -17.80 3.87 10.86
N GLU A 113 -18.73 4.60 10.26
CA GLU A 113 -19.42 5.74 10.84
C GLU A 113 -20.89 5.61 10.46
N ASN A 114 -21.80 5.78 11.42
CA ASN A 114 -23.25 5.59 11.19
C ASN A 114 -23.59 4.26 10.48
N ASP A 115 -22.93 3.16 10.88
CA ASP A 115 -23.11 1.81 10.32
C ASP A 115 -22.67 1.62 8.86
N VAL A 116 -21.99 2.60 8.26
CA VAL A 116 -21.43 2.52 6.90
C VAL A 116 -19.92 2.41 6.96
N VAL A 117 -19.33 1.47 6.21
CA VAL A 117 -17.88 1.30 6.13
C VAL A 117 -17.24 2.56 5.56
N THR A 118 -16.28 3.16 6.27
CA THR A 118 -15.56 4.36 5.83
C THR A 118 -14.15 4.07 5.35
N SER A 119 -13.52 3.03 5.89
CA SER A 119 -12.21 2.57 5.42
C SER A 119 -12.04 1.06 5.60
N ILE A 120 -11.18 0.48 4.76
CA ILE A 120 -10.75 -0.92 4.82
C ILE A 120 -9.22 -0.89 4.79
N THR A 121 -8.58 -1.38 5.84
CA THR A 121 -7.12 -1.53 5.92
C THR A 121 -6.72 -2.99 5.78
N LEU A 122 -5.95 -3.27 4.74
CA LEU A 122 -5.38 -4.57 4.41
C LEU A 122 -3.91 -4.59 4.83
N ASN A 123 -3.56 -5.46 5.77
CA ASN A 123 -2.16 -5.75 6.10
C ASN A 123 -1.67 -6.87 5.17
N THR A 124 -0.69 -6.54 4.32
CA THR A 124 -0.21 -7.40 3.24
C THR A 124 1.29 -7.64 3.35
N ASN A 125 1.82 -8.52 2.50
CA ASN A 125 3.25 -8.70 2.26
C ASN A 125 3.71 -8.01 0.96
N LEU A 126 2.83 -7.24 0.33
CA LEU A 126 3.18 -6.42 -0.82
C LEU A 126 4.29 -5.46 -0.41
N ARG A 127 5.21 -5.24 -1.33
CA ARG A 127 6.35 -4.37 -1.10
C ARG A 127 6.04 -2.98 -1.60
N LEU A 128 6.74 -1.99 -1.05
CA LEU A 128 6.63 -0.63 -1.55
C LEU A 128 6.94 -0.52 -3.05
N ALA A 129 7.91 -1.32 -3.54
CA ALA A 129 8.23 -1.41 -4.97
C ALA A 129 7.04 -1.87 -5.82
N ASP A 130 6.20 -2.77 -5.30
CA ASP A 130 5.08 -3.34 -6.04
C ASP A 130 3.99 -2.27 -6.27
N ILE A 131 3.73 -1.44 -5.27
CA ILE A 131 2.83 -0.29 -5.39
C ILE A 131 3.40 0.75 -6.34
N TRP A 132 4.68 1.10 -6.18
CA TRP A 132 5.31 2.09 -7.05
C TRP A 132 5.28 1.64 -8.52
N ALA A 133 5.47 0.35 -8.76
CA ALA A 133 5.37 -0.22 -10.09
C ALA A 133 3.94 -0.19 -10.64
N ALA A 134 2.94 -0.46 -9.79
CA ALA A 134 1.53 -0.52 -10.20
C ALA A 134 0.89 0.87 -10.41
N PHE A 135 1.19 1.83 -9.55
CA PHE A 135 0.54 3.15 -9.51
C PHE A 135 1.47 4.32 -9.85
N GLY A 136 2.77 4.06 -10.00
CA GLY A 136 3.78 5.11 -10.16
C GLY A 136 4.13 5.79 -8.83
N ALA A 137 4.76 6.96 -8.95
CA ALA A 137 5.00 7.82 -7.79
C ALA A 137 3.67 8.46 -7.32
N PRO A 138 3.44 8.61 -6.01
CA PRO A 138 2.33 9.41 -5.53
C PRO A 138 2.50 10.87 -6.00
N PRO A 139 1.40 11.65 -6.14
CA PRO A 139 1.48 13.06 -6.50
C PRO A 139 2.38 13.85 -5.54
N GLN A 140 2.87 15.01 -5.99
CA GLN A 140 3.68 15.88 -5.13
C GLN A 140 2.94 16.19 -3.82
N HIS A 141 3.68 16.19 -2.71
CA HIS A 141 3.14 16.40 -1.35
C HIS A 141 2.12 15.37 -0.87
N SER A 142 1.93 14.26 -1.60
CA SER A 142 1.05 13.17 -1.19
C SER A 142 1.81 12.02 -0.52
N ALA A 143 3.07 12.23 -0.15
CA ALA A 143 3.86 11.28 0.62
C ALA A 143 4.59 11.98 1.76
N THR A 144 4.57 11.36 2.93
CA THR A 144 5.26 11.84 4.13
C THR A 144 5.92 10.68 4.86
N ILE A 145 7.05 10.96 5.51
CA ILE A 145 7.75 10.02 6.39
C ILE A 145 7.61 10.56 7.81
N LEU A 146 7.22 9.69 8.74
CA LEU A 146 6.84 10.06 10.11
C LEU A 146 7.58 9.20 11.11
N PRO A 147 8.11 9.75 12.20
CA PRO A 147 8.64 8.94 13.28
C PRO A 147 7.46 8.25 14.00
N LEU A 148 7.64 7.00 14.39
CA LEU A 148 6.69 6.31 15.26
C LEU A 148 7.12 6.50 16.72
N ALA A 149 6.17 6.89 17.58
CA ALA A 149 6.40 7.36 18.95
C ALA A 149 7.08 6.35 19.90
N THR A 150 7.31 5.11 19.48
CA THR A 150 7.83 4.01 20.29
C THR A 150 9.34 3.77 20.17
N GLY A 151 10.10 4.59 19.42
CA GLY A 151 11.57 4.52 19.45
C GLY A 151 12.25 5.44 18.44
N ASP A 152 13.54 5.74 18.68
CA ASP A 152 14.31 6.70 17.88
C ASP A 152 14.62 6.26 16.44
N PHE A 153 14.26 5.04 16.07
CA PHE A 153 14.69 4.41 14.82
C PHE A 153 13.56 3.94 13.91
N MET A 154 12.29 4.00 14.36
CA MET A 154 11.18 3.48 13.58
C MET A 154 10.42 4.62 12.89
N PHE A 155 10.31 4.53 11.58
CA PHE A 155 9.64 5.51 10.74
C PHE A 155 8.48 4.84 10.00
N ARG A 156 7.50 5.65 9.60
CA ARG A 156 6.36 5.27 8.78
C ARG A 156 6.34 6.14 7.54
N LEU A 157 6.49 5.53 6.38
CA LEU A 157 6.08 6.14 5.12
C LEU A 157 4.56 6.08 5.05
N GLN A 158 3.93 7.17 4.64
CA GLN A 158 2.52 7.24 4.29
C GLN A 158 2.39 7.96 2.95
N ALA A 159 1.84 7.30 1.95
CA ALA A 159 1.63 7.81 0.61
C ALA A 159 0.14 7.72 0.22
N PHE A 160 -0.37 8.74 -0.47
CA PHE A 160 -1.75 8.82 -0.92
C PHE A 160 -1.82 8.87 -2.44
N TYR A 161 -2.68 8.03 -3.01
CA TYR A 161 -2.98 7.95 -4.43
C TYR A 161 -4.44 8.35 -4.63
N PRO A 162 -4.72 9.64 -4.95
CA PRO A 162 -6.08 10.16 -4.98
C PRO A 162 -6.95 9.48 -6.03
N ASP A 163 -6.40 9.23 -7.22
CA ASP A 163 -7.14 8.60 -8.33
C ASP A 163 -7.60 7.17 -8.01
N ALA A 164 -6.93 6.51 -7.05
CA ALA A 164 -7.25 5.16 -6.59
C ALA A 164 -7.93 5.14 -5.21
N HIS A 165 -8.15 6.29 -4.57
CA HIS A 165 -8.66 6.40 -3.20
C HIS A 165 -7.90 5.49 -2.20
N LEU A 166 -6.58 5.50 -2.33
CA LEU A 166 -5.67 4.55 -1.70
C LEU A 166 -4.68 5.28 -0.79
N ILE A 167 -4.55 4.85 0.46
CA ILE A 167 -3.44 5.24 1.34
C ILE A 167 -2.54 4.02 1.54
N VAL A 168 -1.26 4.16 1.22
CA VAL A 168 -0.24 3.14 1.41
C VAL A 168 0.62 3.52 2.58
N ARG A 169 0.84 2.60 3.52
CA ARG A 169 1.72 2.80 4.67
C ARG A 169 2.76 1.71 4.73
N SER A 170 3.98 2.08 5.11
CA SER A 170 5.05 1.12 5.39
C SER A 170 5.80 1.60 6.62
N SER A 171 6.07 0.70 7.56
CA SER A 171 6.91 0.99 8.71
C SER A 171 8.29 0.42 8.44
N PHE A 172 9.36 1.15 8.76
CA PHE A 172 10.73 0.71 8.55
C PHE A 172 11.67 1.26 9.62
N LEU A 173 12.82 0.60 9.79
CA LEU A 173 13.86 1.00 10.73
C LEU A 173 14.94 1.84 10.02
N CYS A 174 15.50 2.83 10.71
CA CYS A 174 16.69 3.56 10.28
C CYS A 174 17.94 3.15 11.09
N PRO A 175 19.13 3.15 10.46
CA PRO A 175 19.36 3.37 9.03
C PRO A 175 18.89 2.17 8.19
N THR A 176 18.40 2.43 6.97
CA THR A 176 18.05 1.37 6.01
C THR A 176 18.75 1.62 4.68
N ALA A 177 19.22 0.56 4.02
CA ALA A 177 19.71 0.68 2.66
C ALA A 177 18.53 0.96 1.70
N LEU A 178 18.75 1.79 0.68
CA LEU A 178 17.71 2.12 -0.30
C LEU A 178 17.10 0.87 -0.95
N THR A 179 17.90 -0.17 -1.20
CA THR A 179 17.41 -1.45 -1.74
C THR A 179 16.49 -2.18 -0.77
N SER A 180 16.75 -2.09 0.53
CA SER A 180 15.92 -2.69 1.58
C SER A 180 14.63 -1.89 1.76
N PHE A 181 14.70 -0.55 1.71
CA PHE A 181 13.54 0.35 1.78
C PHE A 181 12.41 -0.08 0.84
N TRP A 182 12.74 -0.38 -0.42
CA TRP A 182 11.78 -0.82 -1.42
C TRP A 182 11.16 -2.20 -1.19
N GLN A 183 11.75 -3.00 -0.30
CA GLN A 183 11.30 -4.36 0.04
C GLN A 183 10.46 -4.41 1.31
N TRP A 184 10.28 -3.29 2.02
CA TRP A 184 9.46 -3.30 3.23
C TRP A 184 7.98 -3.59 2.90
N PRO A 185 7.32 -4.41 3.73
CA PRO A 185 5.90 -4.70 3.56
C PRO A 185 5.06 -3.43 3.77
N ILE A 186 3.88 -3.43 3.18
CA ILE A 186 2.93 -2.33 3.29
C ILE A 186 1.59 -2.76 3.85
N SER A 187 0.93 -1.81 4.48
CA SER A 187 -0.52 -1.82 4.65
C SER A 187 -1.17 -0.88 3.65
N ILE A 188 -2.34 -1.29 3.18
CA ILE A 188 -3.11 -0.58 2.17
C ILE A 188 -4.45 -0.23 2.78
N GLU A 189 -4.81 1.05 2.79
CA GLU A 189 -6.12 1.52 3.19
C GLU A 189 -6.89 2.03 1.98
N LEU A 190 -8.08 1.46 1.77
CA LEU A 190 -9.10 1.95 0.86
C LEU A 190 -10.06 2.82 1.68
N THR A 191 -10.26 4.06 1.27
CA THR A 191 -10.95 5.04 2.11
C THR A 191 -11.81 6.00 1.30
N THR A 192 -12.88 6.50 1.90
CA THR A 192 -13.66 7.61 1.30
C THR A 192 -12.96 8.95 1.45
N LYS A 193 -11.95 9.05 2.32
CA LYS A 193 -11.17 10.28 2.54
C LYS A 193 -10.42 10.66 1.25
N THR A 194 -10.47 11.95 0.92
CA THR A 194 -9.81 12.51 -0.27
C THR A 194 -8.48 13.19 0.03
N THR A 195 -8.10 13.26 1.31
CA THR A 195 -6.88 13.92 1.75
C THR A 195 -6.23 13.13 2.88
N LEU A 196 -4.90 13.18 2.94
CA LEU A 196 -4.20 12.81 4.16
C LEU A 196 -4.61 13.77 5.27
N GLU A 197 -4.89 13.22 6.45
CA GLU A 197 -5.10 14.02 7.64
C GLU A 197 -3.80 14.77 7.92
N PRO A 198 -3.80 16.11 7.91
CA PRO A 198 -2.59 16.87 8.15
C PRO A 198 -2.09 16.48 9.54
N LEU A 199 -0.79 16.20 9.62
CA LEU A 199 -0.15 16.03 10.91
C LEU A 199 -0.34 17.33 11.67
N SER A 200 -0.69 17.21 12.95
CA SER A 200 -0.75 18.41 13.79
C SER A 200 0.61 19.12 13.74
N ASP A 201 0.62 20.46 13.70
CA ASP A 201 1.85 21.27 13.58
C ASP A 201 2.95 20.86 14.59
N ARG A 202 2.55 20.39 15.77
CA ARG A 202 3.45 19.89 16.81
C ARG A 202 4.28 18.67 16.38
N GLN A 203 3.74 17.79 15.54
CA GLN A 203 4.47 16.61 15.05
C GLN A 203 5.52 17.00 14.00
N PHE A 204 5.42 18.18 13.40
CA PHE A 204 6.29 18.63 12.32
C PHE A 204 7.58 19.28 12.86
N GLU A 205 7.52 20.05 13.95
CA GLU A 205 8.68 20.75 14.50
C GLU A 205 9.73 19.81 15.14
N ASP A 206 9.29 18.75 15.82
CA ASP A 206 10.21 17.76 16.43
C ASP A 206 10.99 16.96 15.36
N PHE A 207 10.52 16.94 14.11
CA PHE A 207 11.08 16.10 13.05
C PHE A 207 12.33 16.68 12.38
N TYR A 208 12.39 18.00 12.16
CA TYR A 208 13.45 18.64 11.38
C TYR A 208 14.84 18.61 12.04
N GLY A 209 14.94 18.19 13.30
CA GLY A 209 16.20 18.08 14.04
C GLY A 209 17.04 16.84 13.72
N ARG A 210 16.48 15.77 13.14
CA ARG A 210 17.18 14.48 12.95
C ARG A 210 17.43 14.19 11.46
N ARG A 211 18.67 14.38 11.01
CA ARG A 211 19.07 14.24 9.59
C ARG A 211 19.48 12.83 9.15
N ASP A 212 19.38 11.83 10.03
CA ASP A 212 20.04 10.55 9.82
C ASP A 212 19.25 9.56 8.94
N CYS A 213 18.04 9.92 8.48
CA CYS A 213 17.23 9.14 7.53
C CYS A 213 17.10 9.84 6.16
N ALA A 214 18.16 10.49 5.67
CA ALA A 214 18.18 10.98 4.30
C ALA A 214 18.34 9.78 3.35
N LEU A 215 17.23 9.41 2.67
CA LEU A 215 17.21 8.47 1.54
C LEU A 215 18.00 9.03 0.35
#